data_AF-A0A0N7BVH4-F1
#
_entry.id   AF-A0A0N7BVH4-F1
#
_cell.length_a   1.000
_cell.length_b   1.000
_cell.length_c   1.000
_cell.angle_alpha   90.00
_cell.angle_beta   90.00
_cell.angle_gamma   90.00
#
_symmetry.space_group_name_H-M   'P 1'
#
loop_
_entity.id
_entity.type
_entity.pdbx_description
1 polymer ?
#
loop_
_entity_poly.entity_id
_entity_poly.type
_entity_poly.pdbx_seq_one_letter_code
_entity_poly.pdbx_strand_id
1 'polypeptide(L)'
;MKIKGKVLGALLISGISLASISNITYASSYVHQNGKVYVTNWSNYNYTHGYEGGVILEDERGNKPIFSQNEKNEWVSTVLTVKGQGDFGFSFNSDRVKVYDFESREEITNGLIKGNQKIYIVSQDDPTNVTLDIAPLIRIDN
;
A
#
# COMPACT_ATOMS: atom_id res chain seq x y z
N MET A 1 18.86 5.64 38.76
CA MET A 1 18.51 4.33 38.18
C MET A 1 17.05 4.32 37.75
N LYS A 2 16.76 3.69 36.60
CA LYS A 2 15.46 3.42 35.93
C LYS A 2 15.01 4.43 34.86
N ILE A 3 15.56 4.29 33.66
CA ILE A 3 14.76 4.47 32.44
C ILE A 3 14.33 3.05 32.02
N LYS A 4 13.06 2.73 32.26
CA LYS A 4 12.39 1.51 31.80
C LYS A 4 11.80 1.82 30.43
N GLY A 5 12.11 0.99 29.45
CA GLY A 5 11.55 1.05 28.11
C GLY A 5 12.58 0.57 27.09
N LYS A 6 12.75 -0.74 26.99
CA LYS A 6 13.52 -1.36 25.90
C LYS A 6 12.75 -1.11 24.60
N VAL A 7 12.94 0.05 23.97
CA VAL A 7 12.67 0.23 22.55
C VAL A 7 13.72 -0.63 21.86
N LEU A 8 13.30 -1.82 21.45
CA LEU A 8 14.13 -2.76 20.70
C LEU A 8 14.39 -2.13 19.33
N GLY A 9 15.34 -1.21 19.29
CA GLY A 9 15.83 -0.60 18.06
C GLY A 9 16.47 -1.69 17.22
N ALA A 10 15.75 -2.17 16.22
CA ALA A 10 16.32 -2.95 15.13
C ALA A 10 17.20 -2.02 14.28
N LEU A 11 18.37 -1.67 14.82
CA LEU A 11 19.49 -1.14 14.07
C LEU A 11 20.09 -2.32 13.29
N LEU A 12 19.58 -2.56 12.08
CA LEU A 12 20.31 -3.36 11.11
C LEU A 12 21.17 -2.41 10.27
N ILE A 13 22.41 -2.29 10.73
CA ILE A 13 23.53 -1.74 9.96
C ILE A 13 23.82 -2.73 8.83
N SER A 14 23.31 -2.44 7.64
CA SER A 14 24.02 -2.73 6.39
C SER A 14 23.52 -1.74 5.36
N GLY A 15 24.39 -1.32 4.43
CA GLY A 15 23.97 -0.44 3.34
C GLY A 15 23.05 -1.23 2.43
N ILE A 16 21.82 -0.76 2.21
CA ILE A 16 20.90 -1.55 1.44
C ILE A 16 19.94 -0.67 0.63
N SER A 17 19.94 -0.95 -0.67
CA SER A 17 19.03 -0.42 -1.68
C SER A 17 17.57 -0.78 -1.36
N LEU A 18 16.59 -0.29 -2.12
CA LEU A 18 15.17 -0.68 -1.99
C LEU A 18 14.93 -2.20 -1.87
N ALA A 19 15.91 -3.04 -2.27
CA ALA A 19 15.94 -4.48 -2.05
C ALA A 19 16.15 -4.96 -0.60
N SER A 20 16.54 -4.13 0.38
CA SER A 20 16.55 -4.54 1.80
C SER A 20 15.21 -4.56 2.44
N ILE A 21 14.38 -3.57 2.10
CA ILE A 21 13.20 -3.25 2.90
C ILE A 21 12.22 -4.41 2.79
N SER A 22 12.29 -5.18 1.69
CA SER A 22 11.58 -6.45 1.52
C SER A 22 12.07 -7.57 2.47
N ASN A 23 13.33 -7.55 2.92
CA ASN A 23 13.93 -8.57 3.78
C ASN A 23 13.92 -8.21 5.28
N ILE A 24 13.75 -6.94 5.64
CA ILE A 24 13.39 -6.56 7.01
C ILE A 24 11.92 -6.95 7.15
N THR A 25 11.74 -8.18 7.61
CA THR A 25 10.50 -8.86 7.95
C THR A 25 9.34 -7.89 8.16
N TYR A 26 8.19 -8.22 7.56
CA TYR A 26 6.84 -7.72 7.84
C TYR A 26 6.42 -7.67 9.35
N ALA A 27 7.37 -7.76 10.29
CA ALA A 27 7.22 -7.79 11.74
C ALA A 27 7.06 -6.41 12.39
N SER A 28 7.35 -5.31 11.68
CA SER A 28 7.15 -3.95 12.21
C SER A 28 6.29 -3.11 11.27
N SER A 29 5.24 -2.48 11.82
CA SER A 29 4.40 -1.56 11.04
C SER A 29 5.17 -0.36 10.50
N TYR A 30 6.28 0.04 11.14
CA TYR A 30 7.15 1.13 10.70
C TYR A 30 8.61 0.71 10.62
N VAL A 31 9.30 1.17 9.58
CA VAL A 31 10.76 1.07 9.42
C VAL A 31 11.33 2.46 9.18
N HIS A 32 12.42 2.80 9.87
CA HIS A 32 13.14 4.06 9.66
C HIS A 32 14.46 3.78 8.93
N GLN A 33 14.64 4.35 7.73
CA GLN A 33 15.86 4.18 6.95
C GLN A 33 16.22 5.48 6.23
N ASN A 34 17.49 5.89 6.30
CA ASN A 34 18.03 7.08 5.61
C ASN A 34 17.20 8.36 5.88
N GLY A 35 16.74 8.56 7.11
CA GLY A 35 15.92 9.71 7.49
C GLY A 35 14.48 9.68 7.01
N LYS A 36 14.03 8.59 6.36
CA LYS A 36 12.65 8.37 5.93
C LYS A 36 11.95 7.32 6.79
N VAL A 37 10.64 7.48 6.93
CA VAL A 37 9.75 6.52 7.58
C VAL A 37 9.00 5.74 6.52
N TYR A 38 8.88 4.44 6.73
CA TYR A 38 8.21 3.50 5.85
C TYR A 38 7.15 2.72 6.61
N VAL A 39 6.01 2.45 5.99
CA VAL A 39 5.04 1.45 6.47
C VAL A 39 5.14 0.23 5.56
N THR A 40 5.58 -0.91 6.10
CA THR A 40 5.95 -2.10 5.30
C THR A 40 5.01 -3.29 5.46
N ASN A 41 4.07 -3.24 6.42
CA ASN A 41 3.11 -4.31 6.69
C ASN A 41 1.66 -3.89 6.41
N TRP A 42 1.44 -3.09 5.36
CA TRP A 42 0.09 -2.71 4.97
C TRP A 42 -0.59 -3.87 4.24
N SER A 43 -1.65 -4.42 4.82
CA SER A 43 -2.56 -5.36 4.15
C SER A 43 -3.98 -5.21 4.69
N ASN A 44 -4.44 -3.95 4.74
CA ASN A 44 -5.76 -3.59 5.23
C ASN A 44 -6.77 -3.65 4.07
N TYR A 45 -6.98 -4.85 3.55
CA TYR A 45 -8.00 -5.11 2.54
C TYR A 45 -9.31 -5.48 3.22
N ASN A 46 -10.41 -4.92 2.73
CA ASN A 46 -11.74 -5.40 3.02
C ASN A 46 -12.37 -5.90 1.71
N TYR A 47 -12.50 -7.23 1.61
CA TYR A 47 -13.10 -7.86 0.44
C TYR A 47 -14.61 -7.87 0.59
N THR A 48 -15.25 -6.87 -0.03
CA THR A 48 -16.70 -6.78 -0.08
C THR A 48 -17.28 -7.99 -0.84
N HIS A 49 -18.39 -8.56 -0.34
CA HIS A 49 -19.13 -9.68 -0.96
C HIS A 49 -18.42 -11.05 -0.98
N GLY A 50 -17.49 -11.33 -0.06
CA GLY A 50 -16.97 -12.69 0.15
C GLY A 50 -15.99 -13.19 -0.92
N TYR A 51 -15.53 -12.32 -1.83
CA TYR A 51 -14.47 -12.59 -2.80
C TYR A 51 -13.08 -12.33 -2.20
N GLU A 52 -12.82 -12.90 -1.03
CA GLU A 52 -11.50 -12.81 -0.39
C GLU A 52 -10.43 -13.38 -1.33
N GLY A 53 -9.40 -12.59 -1.65
CA GLY A 53 -8.29 -13.01 -2.50
C GLY A 53 -8.53 -12.97 -4.01
N GLY A 54 -9.68 -12.45 -4.48
CA GLY A 54 -9.91 -12.24 -5.92
C GLY A 54 -9.06 -11.11 -6.52
N VAL A 55 -8.59 -10.18 -5.69
CA VAL A 55 -7.71 -9.07 -6.08
C VAL A 55 -6.65 -8.82 -5.02
N ILE A 56 -5.40 -8.64 -5.42
CA ILE A 56 -4.35 -8.17 -4.50
C ILE A 56 -3.54 -7.07 -5.18
N LEU A 57 -2.95 -6.17 -4.40
CA LEU A 57 -1.99 -5.19 -4.91
C LEU A 57 -0.58 -5.63 -4.52
N GLU A 58 0.30 -5.75 -5.51
CA GLU A 58 1.68 -6.19 -5.32
C GLU A 58 2.64 -5.27 -6.06
N ASP A 59 3.83 -5.04 -5.52
CA ASP A 59 4.90 -4.38 -6.28
C ASP A 59 5.45 -5.28 -7.42
N GLU A 60 6.42 -4.77 -8.18
CA GLU A 60 7.04 -5.52 -9.29
C GLU A 60 7.72 -6.84 -8.87
N ARG A 61 7.95 -7.04 -7.57
CA ARG A 61 8.61 -8.20 -6.97
C ARG A 61 7.65 -9.14 -6.25
N GLY A 62 6.34 -8.84 -6.28
CA GLY A 62 5.32 -9.62 -5.56
C GLY A 62 5.22 -9.28 -4.08
N ASN A 63 5.77 -8.15 -3.61
CA ASN A 63 5.62 -7.73 -2.22
C ASN A 63 4.32 -6.96 -2.01
N LYS A 64 3.83 -6.96 -0.76
CA LYS A 64 2.73 -6.08 -0.34
C LYS A 64 3.11 -4.60 -0.50
N PRO A 65 2.12 -3.69 -0.52
CA PRO A 65 2.39 -2.27 -0.59
C PRO A 65 3.28 -1.76 0.54
N ILE A 66 4.29 -0.98 0.19
CA ILE A 66 5.13 -0.24 1.12
C ILE A 66 4.85 1.24 0.93
N PHE A 67 4.54 1.96 1.99
CA PHE A 67 4.38 3.41 1.95
C PHE A 67 5.62 4.10 2.49
N SER A 68 5.94 5.28 1.96
CA SER A 68 6.99 6.16 2.46
C SER A 68 6.52 7.60 2.48
N GLN A 69 6.98 8.40 3.44
CA GLN A 69 6.64 9.83 3.46
C GLN A 69 7.46 10.62 2.43
N ASN A 70 6.77 11.47 1.67
CA ASN A 70 7.38 12.49 0.82
C ASN A 70 7.66 13.78 1.62
N GLU A 71 8.25 14.79 0.96
CA GLU A 71 8.60 16.08 1.59
C GLU A 71 7.37 16.91 2.01
N LYS A 72 6.18 16.56 1.53
CA LYS A 72 4.90 17.18 1.89
C LYS A 72 4.21 16.47 3.05
N ASN A 73 4.87 15.49 3.68
CA ASN A 73 4.33 14.60 4.71
C ASN A 73 3.17 13.71 4.23
N GLU A 74 3.05 13.49 2.92
CA GLU A 74 2.10 12.52 2.35
C GLU A 74 2.75 11.15 2.30
N TRP A 75 1.97 10.11 2.61
CA TRP A 75 2.37 8.72 2.45
C TRP A 75 2.14 8.28 1.01
N VAL A 76 3.20 7.86 0.34
CA VAL A 76 3.16 7.40 -1.04
C VAL A 76 3.56 5.94 -1.09
N SER A 77 2.71 5.10 -1.70
CA SER A 77 3.01 3.70 -1.90
C SER A 77 4.13 3.49 -2.94
N THR A 78 4.76 2.33 -2.90
CA THR A 78 5.42 1.77 -4.08
C THR A 78 4.45 1.68 -5.26
N VAL A 79 4.99 1.51 -6.47
CA VAL A 79 4.15 1.21 -7.63
C VAL A 79 3.58 -0.18 -7.45
N LEU A 80 2.26 -0.31 -7.59
CA LEU A 80 1.52 -1.55 -7.38
C LEU A 80 0.88 -2.00 -8.67
N THR A 81 0.92 -3.30 -8.93
CA THR A 81 0.15 -3.97 -9.97
C THR A 81 -1.13 -4.52 -9.35
N VAL A 82 -2.27 -4.22 -9.97
CA VAL A 82 -3.56 -4.81 -9.61
C VAL A 82 -3.60 -6.25 -10.11
N LYS A 83 -3.41 -7.21 -9.22
CA LYS A 83 -3.45 -8.64 -9.55
C LYS A 83 -4.90 -9.12 -9.49
N GLY A 84 -5.42 -9.58 -10.61
CA GLY A 84 -6.80 -10.04 -10.76
C GLY A 84 -7.21 -9.95 -12.23
N GLN A 85 -8.28 -10.63 -12.62
CA GLN A 85 -8.86 -10.51 -13.96
C GLN A 85 -10.16 -9.70 -13.90
N GLY A 86 -10.29 -8.69 -14.77
CA GLY A 86 -11.49 -7.87 -14.89
C GLY A 86 -11.34 -6.45 -14.36
N ASP A 87 -12.47 -5.78 -14.17
CA ASP A 87 -12.58 -4.45 -13.60
C ASP A 87 -13.03 -4.55 -12.13
N PHE A 88 -12.49 -3.70 -11.27
CA PHE A 88 -12.72 -3.71 -9.83
C PHE A 88 -13.15 -2.34 -9.36
N GLY A 89 -14.24 -2.29 -8.60
CA GLY A 89 -14.61 -1.12 -7.83
C GLY A 89 -13.72 -1.01 -6.60
N PHE A 90 -13.29 0.20 -6.26
CA PHE A 90 -12.53 0.47 -5.06
C PHE A 90 -13.01 1.71 -4.31
N SER A 91 -12.85 1.69 -2.99
CA SER A 91 -13.02 2.86 -2.13
C SER A 91 -12.11 2.76 -0.91
N PHE A 92 -11.85 3.89 -0.27
CA PHE A 92 -11.15 3.93 1.01
C PHE A 92 -12.09 4.42 2.10
N ASN A 93 -11.77 4.06 3.35
CA ASN A 93 -12.42 4.60 4.54
C ASN A 93 -12.09 6.09 4.82
N SER A 94 -11.40 6.77 3.90
CA SER A 94 -11.02 8.18 3.98
C SER A 94 -10.98 8.82 2.60
N ASP A 95 -11.48 10.05 2.49
CA ASP A 95 -11.42 10.89 1.28
C ASP A 95 -10.04 11.55 1.08
N ARG A 96 -9.15 11.41 2.06
CA ARG A 96 -7.76 11.91 2.02
C ARG A 96 -6.78 10.90 1.41
N VAL A 97 -7.32 9.82 0.83
CA VAL A 97 -6.58 8.78 0.12
C VAL A 97 -6.94 8.86 -1.36
N LYS A 98 -5.94 8.91 -2.21
CA LYS A 98 -6.07 9.04 -3.66
C LYS A 98 -5.30 7.94 -4.36
N VAL A 99 -5.84 7.49 -5.49
CA VAL A 99 -5.19 6.51 -6.36
C VAL A 99 -4.86 7.18 -7.67
N TYR A 100 -3.64 6.96 -8.13
CA TYR A 100 -3.16 7.49 -9.40
C TYR A 100 -2.78 6.35 -10.32
N ASP A 101 -3.10 6.50 -11.59
CA ASP A 101 -2.61 5.62 -12.63
C ASP A 101 -1.11 5.91 -12.87
N PHE A 102 -0.30 4.84 -12.92
CA PHE A 102 1.15 5.00 -13.01
C PHE A 102 1.61 5.49 -14.38
N GLU A 103 0.90 5.15 -15.46
CA GLU A 103 1.31 5.51 -16.81
C GLU A 103 0.94 6.96 -17.14
N SER A 104 -0.33 7.31 -16.92
CA SER A 104 -0.87 8.65 -17.20
C SER A 104 -0.55 9.70 -16.13
N ARG A 105 -0.26 9.27 -14.89
CA ARG A 105 -0.10 10.15 -13.71
C ARG A 105 -1.39 10.88 -13.29
N GLU A 106 -2.52 10.48 -13.84
CA GLU A 106 -3.82 11.06 -13.50
C GLU A 106 -4.47 10.37 -12.31
N GLU A 107 -5.26 11.13 -11.55
CA GLU A 107 -6.04 10.61 -10.43
C GLU A 107 -7.21 9.76 -10.95
N ILE A 108 -7.37 8.56 -10.41
CA ILE A 108 -8.47 7.67 -10.72
C ILE A 108 -9.66 8.06 -9.85
N THR A 109 -10.55 8.88 -10.40
CA THR A 109 -11.71 9.45 -9.69
C THR A 109 -13.01 8.69 -9.92
N ASN A 110 -13.05 7.77 -10.89
CA ASN A 110 -14.23 6.98 -11.23
C ASN A 110 -14.44 5.78 -10.29
N GLY A 111 -13.54 5.55 -9.33
CA GLY A 111 -13.60 4.42 -8.39
C GLY A 111 -13.34 3.06 -9.03
N LEU A 112 -12.76 3.00 -10.24
CA LEU A 112 -12.52 1.76 -10.98
C LEU A 112 -11.04 1.54 -11.30
N ILE A 113 -10.54 0.34 -11.01
CA ILE A 113 -9.21 -0.13 -11.44
C ILE A 113 -9.33 -1.44 -12.21
N LYS A 114 -8.34 -1.74 -13.05
CA LYS A 114 -8.35 -2.93 -13.92
C LYS A 114 -7.25 -3.92 -13.56
N GLY A 115 -7.50 -5.20 -13.82
CA GLY A 115 -6.47 -6.23 -13.77
C GLY A 115 -5.24 -5.86 -14.61
N ASN A 116 -4.05 -6.08 -14.05
CA ASN A 116 -2.74 -5.70 -14.58
C ASN A 116 -2.45 -4.20 -14.69
N GLN A 117 -3.37 -3.33 -14.28
CA GLN A 117 -3.10 -1.89 -14.20
C GLN A 117 -2.03 -1.62 -13.15
N LYS A 118 -1.15 -0.65 -13.43
CA LYS A 118 -0.17 -0.15 -12.47
C LYS A 118 -0.68 1.14 -11.84
N ILE A 119 -0.70 1.19 -10.52
CA ILE A 119 -1.18 2.33 -9.74
C ILE A 119 -0.18 2.71 -8.65
N TYR A 120 -0.37 3.88 -8.06
CA TYR A 120 0.21 4.20 -6.75
C TYR A 120 -0.83 4.94 -5.91
N ILE A 121 -0.73 4.76 -4.60
CA ILE A 121 -1.66 5.32 -3.60
C ILE A 121 -0.94 6.46 -2.89
N VAL A 122 -1.62 7.58 -2.72
CA VAL A 122 -1.16 8.72 -1.93
C VAL A 122 -2.18 8.97 -0.82
N SER A 123 -1.71 9.04 0.43
CA SER A 123 -2.55 9.25 1.61
C SER A 123 -2.00 10.38 2.46
N GLN A 124 -2.87 11.28 2.92
CA GLN A 124 -2.52 12.20 4.01
C GLN A 124 -2.73 11.58 5.40
N ASP A 125 -3.39 10.43 5.46
CA ASP A 125 -3.57 9.65 6.68
C ASP A 125 -2.47 8.60 6.80
N ASP A 126 -2.18 8.21 8.04
CA ASP A 126 -1.27 7.10 8.31
C ASP A 126 -1.81 5.81 7.66
N PRO A 127 -1.04 5.13 6.79
CA PRO A 127 -1.48 3.94 6.07
C PRO A 127 -1.98 2.83 6.99
N THR A 128 -1.49 2.74 8.24
CA THR A 128 -1.95 1.76 9.22
C THR A 128 -3.43 1.90 9.57
N ASN A 129 -4.04 3.08 9.35
CA ASN A 129 -5.45 3.38 9.56
C ASN A 129 -6.27 3.44 8.27
N VAL A 130 -5.62 3.28 7.12
CA VAL A 130 -6.27 3.28 5.80
C VAL A 130 -6.68 1.84 5.46
N THR A 131 -7.96 1.66 5.14
CA THR A 131 -8.55 0.41 4.68
C THR A 131 -9.03 0.58 3.25
N LEU A 132 -8.66 -0.36 2.38
CA LEU A 132 -9.11 -0.45 1.00
C LEU A 132 -10.27 -1.43 0.90
N ASP A 133 -11.46 -0.93 0.59
CA ASP A 133 -12.57 -1.75 0.14
C ASP A 133 -12.40 -2.02 -1.36
N ILE A 134 -12.41 -3.29 -1.76
CA ILE A 134 -12.33 -3.68 -3.16
C ILE A 134 -13.35 -4.75 -3.49
N ALA A 135 -13.95 -4.65 -4.68
CA ALA A 135 -14.94 -5.60 -5.15
C ALA A 135 -14.85 -5.81 -6.67
N PRO A 136 -15.07 -7.04 -7.17
CA PRO A 136 -15.24 -7.27 -8.59
C PRO A 136 -16.49 -6.55 -9.11
N LEU A 137 -16.39 -5.93 -10.28
CA LEU A 137 -17.56 -5.45 -11.00
C LEU A 137 -18.22 -6.61 -11.74
N ILE A 138 -19.42 -6.98 -11.31
CA ILE A 138 -20.26 -7.91 -12.06
C ILE A 138 -20.97 -7.12 -13.16
N ARG A 139 -20.61 -7.39 -14.41
CA ARG A 139 -21.40 -6.94 -15.57
C ARG A 139 -22.42 -8.03 -15.89
N ILE A 140 -23.69 -7.65 -15.89
CA ILE A 140 -24.75 -8.46 -16.48
C ILE A 140 -24.89 -7.95 -17.91
N ASP A 141 -24.40 -8.72 -18.87
CA ASP A 141 -24.60 -8.44 -20.28
C ASP A 141 -26.04 -8.86 -20.65
N ASN A 142 -26.79 -7.94 -21.29
CA ASN A 142 -28.15 -8.18 -21.80
C ASN A 142 -28.11 -8.80 -23.20
#